data_AF-A0A1C7LKU7-F1
#
_entry.id   AF-A0A1C7LKU7-F1
#
_cell.length_a   1.000
_cell.length_b   1.000
_cell.length_c   1.000
_cell.angle_alpha   90.00
_cell.angle_beta   90.00
_cell.angle_gamma   90.00
#
_symmetry.space_group_name_H-M   'P 1'
#
loop_
_entity.id
_entity.type
_entity.pdbx_description
1 polymer ?
#
loop_
_entity_poly.entity_id
_entity_poly.type
_entity_poly.pdbx_seq_one_letter_code
_entity_poly.pdbx_strand_id
1 'polypeptide(L)'
;MQAILKPLIQAGHDGVEMVCVDGRICRVHPILAAYIADHPEQCLVSACQENCCPKCTVHPKKTCTLDLLHQLHKGVFKDHTVSWVTACMDGGAAQIDQCFKAMPPHSTLRHFKKRISLVSQWTGMEYKNMEKVFLGVLTGVTNPAVLHAVRVVLDFIYYAHFEAHSDSLLALLNDA
;
A
#
# COMPACT_ATOMS: atom_id res chain seq x y z
N MET A 1 3.31 21.48 -15.86
CA MET A 1 4.15 21.29 -14.66
C MET A 1 5.49 22.04 -14.71
N GLN A 2 6.20 22.08 -15.85
CA GLN A 2 7.50 22.78 -15.99
C GLN A 2 7.49 24.25 -15.54
N ALA A 3 6.48 25.04 -15.90
CA ALA A 3 6.44 26.47 -15.55
C ALA A 3 6.28 26.72 -14.03
N ILE A 4 5.47 25.90 -13.36
CA ILE A 4 5.18 26.00 -11.91
C ILE A 4 6.39 25.56 -11.08
N LEU A 5 7.11 24.53 -11.53
CA LEU A 5 8.23 23.96 -10.80
C LEU A 5 9.58 24.65 -11.08
N LYS A 6 9.65 25.55 -12.08
CA LYS A 6 10.89 26.24 -12.47
C LYS A 6 11.59 26.95 -11.30
N PRO A 7 10.89 27.67 -10.40
CA PRO A 7 11.54 28.27 -9.23
C PRO A 7 12.11 27.23 -8.25
N LEU A 8 11.45 26.06 -8.12
CA LEU A 8 11.88 24.98 -7.23
C LEU A 8 13.09 24.21 -7.80
N ILE A 9 13.18 24.07 -9.11
CA ILE A 9 14.36 23.49 -9.78
C ILE A 9 15.59 24.39 -9.54
N GLN A 10 15.44 25.71 -9.73
CA GLN A 10 16.51 26.66 -9.44
C GLN A 10 16.92 26.63 -7.96
N ALA A 11 15.93 26.62 -7.05
CA ALA A 11 16.15 26.51 -5.62
C ALA A 11 16.89 25.22 -5.22
N GLY A 12 16.60 24.08 -5.86
CA GLY A 12 17.29 22.82 -5.61
C GLY A 12 18.75 22.81 -6.06
N HIS A 13 19.11 23.57 -7.10
CA HIS A 13 20.49 23.71 -7.58
C HIS A 13 21.27 24.76 -6.81
N ASP A 14 20.72 25.97 -6.70
CA ASP A 14 21.42 27.12 -6.14
C ASP A 14 21.32 27.15 -4.61
N GLY A 15 20.27 26.57 -4.06
CA GLY A 15 19.93 26.68 -2.64
C GLY A 15 19.19 27.95 -2.28
N VAL A 16 18.48 27.88 -1.16
CA VAL A 16 17.75 29.02 -0.56
C VAL A 16 18.10 29.11 0.91
N GLU A 17 18.19 30.33 1.44
CA GLU A 17 18.37 30.55 2.87
C GLU A 17 17.09 30.21 3.62
N MET A 18 17.16 29.26 4.55
CA MET A 18 16.03 28.83 5.36
C MET A 18 16.41 28.84 6.83
N VAL A 19 15.46 29.20 7.68
CA VAL A 19 15.60 29.08 9.13
C VAL A 19 15.42 27.61 9.51
N CYS A 20 16.48 27.01 10.03
CA CYS A 20 16.47 25.65 10.57
C CYS A 20 15.69 25.58 11.89
N VAL A 21 15.37 24.36 12.32
CA VAL A 21 14.63 24.09 13.56
C VAL A 21 15.36 24.59 14.82
N ASP A 22 16.67 24.78 14.75
CA ASP A 22 17.51 25.34 15.81
C ASP A 22 17.65 26.87 15.75
N GLY A 23 16.90 27.53 14.87
CA GLY A 23 16.88 28.99 14.70
C GLY A 23 18.05 29.56 13.88
N ARG A 24 18.95 28.71 13.35
CA ARG A 24 20.05 29.15 12.49
C ARG A 24 19.59 29.30 11.04
N ILE A 25 20.20 30.23 10.31
CA ILE A 25 19.98 30.35 8.86
C ILE A 25 20.99 29.45 8.15
N CYS A 26 20.49 28.50 7.37
CA CYS A 26 21.32 27.62 6.56
C CYS A 26 20.90 27.71 5.09
N ARG A 27 21.86 27.56 4.18
CA ARG A 27 21.59 27.40 2.75
C ARG A 27 21.14 25.96 2.50
N VAL A 28 19.86 25.78 2.22
CA VAL A 28 19.22 24.47 2.01
C VAL A 28 18.95 24.29 0.52
N HIS A 29 19.26 23.10 -0.01
CA HIS A 29 19.01 22.71 -1.40
C HIS A 29 17.77 21.79 -1.43
N PRO A 30 16.55 22.35 -1.51
CA PRO A 30 15.34 21.55 -1.50
C PRO A 30 15.29 20.62 -2.72
N ILE A 31 15.22 19.32 -2.47
CA ILE A 31 14.96 18.33 -3.50
C ILE A 31 13.44 18.19 -3.61
N LEU A 32 12.91 18.33 -4.83
CA LEU A 32 11.53 17.93 -5.11
C LEU A 32 11.44 16.40 -4.99
N ALA A 33 11.14 15.91 -3.79
CA ALA A 33 10.89 14.50 -3.56
C ALA A 33 9.50 14.15 -4.13
N ALA A 34 9.43 13.19 -5.05
CA ALA A 34 8.16 12.63 -5.47
C ALA A 34 7.49 11.95 -4.27
N TYR A 35 6.36 12.50 -3.84
CA TYR A 35 5.54 11.95 -2.78
C TYR A 35 4.66 10.83 -3.39
N ILE A 36 4.90 9.58 -2.99
CA ILE A 36 4.01 8.46 -3.36
C ILE A 36 2.78 8.58 -2.46
N ALA A 37 1.77 9.29 -2.98
CA ALA A 37 0.49 9.48 -2.32
C ALA A 37 -0.53 8.42 -2.75
N ASP A 38 -1.34 7.94 -1.81
CA ASP A 38 -2.60 7.28 -2.17
C ASP A 38 -3.63 8.28 -2.73
N HIS A 39 -4.78 7.82 -3.20
CA HIS A 39 -5.74 8.72 -3.88
C HIS A 39 -6.22 9.89 -2.99
N PRO A 40 -6.61 9.68 -1.71
CA PRO A 40 -6.90 10.78 -0.79
C PRO A 40 -5.74 11.76 -0.62
N GLU A 41 -4.51 11.27 -0.45
CA GLU A 41 -3.34 12.13 -0.33
C GLU A 41 -3.03 12.89 -1.64
N GLN A 42 -3.25 12.26 -2.81
CA GLN A 42 -3.10 12.93 -4.10
C GLN A 42 -4.13 14.04 -4.25
N CYS A 43 -5.37 13.82 -3.79
CA CYS A 43 -6.43 14.84 -3.79
C CYS A 43 -6.08 16.01 -2.87
N LEU A 44 -5.55 15.72 -1.68
CA LEU A 44 -5.10 16.72 -0.72
C LEU A 44 -4.00 17.61 -1.30
N VAL A 45 -2.96 17.00 -1.88
CA VAL A 45 -1.80 17.74 -2.45
C VAL A 45 -2.19 18.56 -3.68
N SER A 46 -3.10 18.05 -4.51
CA SER A 46 -3.58 18.72 -5.72
C SER A 46 -4.73 19.69 -5.47
N ALA A 47 -5.22 19.78 -4.24
CA ALA A 47 -6.41 20.54 -3.87
C ALA A 47 -7.66 20.19 -4.71
N CYS A 48 -7.80 18.92 -5.12
CA CYS A 48 -9.02 18.43 -5.75
C CYS A 48 -9.94 17.74 -4.75
N GLN A 49 -11.25 17.69 -5.04
CA GLN A 49 -12.19 16.92 -4.22
C GLN A 49 -11.84 15.43 -4.27
N GLU A 50 -12.08 14.69 -3.18
CA GLU A 50 -11.74 13.26 -3.08
C GLU A 50 -12.42 12.39 -4.14
N ASN A 51 -13.53 12.84 -4.71
CA ASN A 51 -14.23 12.17 -5.81
C ASN A 51 -13.73 12.58 -7.21
N CYS A 52 -12.72 13.46 -7.31
CA CYS A 52 -12.08 13.85 -8.55
C CYS A 52 -10.74 13.13 -8.70
N CYS A 53 -10.36 12.72 -9.91
CA CYS A 53 -9.00 12.28 -10.16
C CYS A 53 -8.10 13.51 -10.43
N PRO A 54 -7.02 13.71 -9.67
CA PRO A 54 -6.12 14.85 -9.86
C PRO A 54 -5.29 14.79 -11.13
N LYS A 55 -5.25 13.62 -11.79
CA LYS A 55 -4.50 13.37 -13.01
C LYS A 55 -5.35 13.50 -14.28
N CYS A 56 -6.66 13.26 -14.22
CA CYS A 56 -7.51 13.19 -15.43
C CYS A 56 -8.65 14.22 -15.39
N THR A 57 -9.16 14.59 -16.56
CA THR A 57 -10.28 15.54 -16.71
C THR A 57 -11.65 14.85 -16.71
N VAL A 58 -11.72 13.57 -16.34
CA VAL A 58 -12.97 12.82 -16.30
C VAL A 58 -13.87 13.41 -15.20
N HIS A 59 -15.15 13.55 -15.53
CA HIS A 59 -16.13 14.10 -14.59
C HIS A 59 -16.17 13.26 -13.30
N PRO A 60 -16.30 13.86 -12.09
CA PRO A 60 -16.22 13.14 -10.80
C PRO A 60 -17.22 11.98 -10.64
N LYS A 61 -18.37 12.10 -11.31
CA LYS A 61 -19.40 11.04 -11.36
C LYS A 61 -19.04 9.85 -12.27
N LYS A 62 -17.93 9.94 -13.01
CA LYS A 62 -17.43 8.94 -13.95
C LYS A 62 -15.98 8.51 -13.62
N THR A 63 -15.36 9.09 -12.59
CA THR A 63 -14.03 8.69 -12.12
C THR A 63 -14.14 7.50 -11.18
N CYS A 64 -13.46 6.41 -11.51
CA CYS A 64 -13.21 5.31 -10.59
C CYS A 64 -11.93 5.62 -9.82
N THR A 65 -12.06 6.30 -8.69
CA THR A 65 -10.95 6.48 -7.77
C THR A 65 -10.90 5.25 -6.87
N LEU A 66 -10.05 4.28 -7.21
CA LEU A 66 -9.90 3.07 -6.41
C LEU A 66 -9.28 3.42 -5.06
N ASP A 67 -10.05 3.22 -4.00
CA ASP A 67 -9.54 3.26 -2.63
C ASP A 67 -8.87 1.91 -2.32
N LEU A 68 -7.64 1.74 -2.80
CA LEU A 68 -6.86 0.51 -2.61
C LEU A 68 -6.68 0.18 -1.12
N LEU A 69 -6.60 1.20 -0.26
CA LEU A 69 -6.39 1.00 1.16
C LEU A 69 -7.64 0.44 1.85
N HIS A 70 -8.78 1.11 1.75
CA HIS A 70 -9.97 0.66 2.47
C HIS A 70 -10.66 -0.51 1.76
N GLN A 71 -10.66 -0.54 0.42
CA GLN A 71 -11.33 -1.61 -0.32
C GLN A 71 -10.47 -2.87 -0.38
N LEU A 72 -9.24 -2.79 -0.88
CA LEU A 72 -8.43 -3.98 -1.12
C LEU A 72 -7.67 -4.42 0.13
N HIS A 73 -6.82 -3.57 0.70
CA HIS A 73 -5.95 -3.96 1.81
C HIS A 73 -6.73 -4.24 3.11
N LYS A 74 -7.63 -3.32 3.49
CA LYS A 74 -8.45 -3.49 4.68
C LYS A 74 -9.63 -4.43 4.42
N GLY A 75 -10.45 -4.12 3.42
CA GLY A 75 -11.68 -4.87 3.13
C GLY A 75 -11.40 -6.29 2.65
N VAL A 76 -10.97 -6.44 1.39
CA VAL A 76 -10.80 -7.74 0.74
C VAL A 76 -9.75 -8.59 1.44
N PHE A 77 -8.56 -8.04 1.70
CA PHE A 77 -7.48 -8.80 2.30
C PHE A 77 -7.69 -9.02 3.81
N LYS A 78 -7.65 -7.97 4.63
CA LYS A 78 -7.66 -8.15 6.10
C LYS A 78 -9.03 -8.58 6.65
N ASP A 79 -10.13 -7.93 6.26
CA ASP A 79 -11.44 -8.16 6.86
C ASP A 79 -12.09 -9.45 6.33
N HIS A 80 -11.86 -9.79 5.05
CA HIS A 80 -12.40 -11.00 4.44
C HIS A 80 -11.39 -12.15 4.32
N THR A 81 -10.30 -11.98 3.56
CA THR A 81 -9.38 -13.09 3.23
C THR A 81 -8.70 -13.66 4.47
N VAL A 82 -8.11 -12.80 5.32
CA VAL A 82 -7.45 -13.26 6.56
C VAL A 82 -8.46 -13.91 7.50
N SER A 83 -9.65 -13.33 7.65
CA SER A 83 -10.72 -13.88 8.49
C SER A 83 -11.17 -15.27 8.01
N TRP A 84 -11.42 -15.40 6.71
CA TRP A 84 -11.82 -16.67 6.08
C TRP A 84 -10.75 -17.75 6.23
N VAL A 85 -9.49 -17.43 5.92
CA VAL A 85 -8.37 -18.37 6.09
C VAL A 85 -8.23 -18.79 7.55
N THR A 86 -8.39 -17.85 8.50
CA THR A 86 -8.37 -18.15 9.94
C THR A 86 -9.45 -19.15 10.31
N ALA A 87 -10.65 -19.06 9.72
CA ALA A 87 -11.73 -20.02 9.96
C ALA A 87 -11.47 -21.39 9.30
N CYS A 88 -10.70 -21.43 8.21
CA CYS A 88 -10.36 -22.67 7.50
C CYS A 88 -9.19 -23.45 8.12
N MET A 89 -8.43 -22.85 9.04
CA MET A 89 -7.24 -23.49 9.62
C MET A 89 -7.55 -24.22 10.93
N ASP A 90 -7.03 -25.44 11.05
CA ASP A 90 -6.99 -26.17 12.32
C ASP A 90 -6.14 -25.38 13.33
N GLY A 91 -6.74 -25.01 14.47
CA GLY A 91 -6.11 -24.12 15.47
C GLY A 91 -6.32 -22.62 15.25
N GLY A 92 -6.99 -22.24 14.17
CA GLY A 92 -7.48 -20.88 13.90
C GLY A 92 -6.45 -19.77 14.09
N ALA A 93 -6.83 -18.72 14.82
CA ALA A 93 -5.98 -17.54 15.04
C ALA A 93 -4.67 -17.85 15.76
N ALA A 94 -4.67 -18.87 16.65
CA ALA A 94 -3.47 -19.26 17.38
C ALA A 94 -2.42 -19.87 16.45
N GLN A 95 -2.85 -20.67 15.47
CA GLN A 95 -1.97 -21.26 14.46
C GLN A 95 -1.35 -20.17 13.57
N ILE A 96 -2.16 -19.21 13.11
CA ILE A 96 -1.68 -18.10 12.28
C ILE A 96 -0.66 -17.26 13.05
N ASP A 97 -0.97 -16.87 14.28
CA ASP A 97 -0.06 -16.10 15.13
C ASP A 97 1.28 -16.82 15.35
N GLN A 98 1.26 -18.15 15.49
CA GLN A 98 2.47 -18.95 15.63
C GLN A 98 3.30 -18.95 14.34
N CYS A 99 2.66 -19.07 13.18
CA CYS A 99 3.33 -19.02 11.88
C CYS A 99 3.96 -17.64 11.62
N PHE A 100 3.25 -16.54 11.94
CA PHE A 100 3.81 -15.18 11.87
C PHE A 100 5.05 -14.99 12.74
N LYS A 101 5.07 -15.58 13.95
CA LYS A 101 6.24 -15.53 14.83
C LYS A 101 7.40 -16.38 14.33
N ALA A 102 7.11 -17.50 13.66
CA ALA A 102 8.12 -18.41 13.14
C ALA A 102 8.78 -17.92 11.84
N MET A 103 8.20 -16.91 11.18
CA MET A 103 8.78 -16.34 9.95
C MET A 103 10.22 -15.85 10.20
N PRO A 104 11.19 -16.26 9.37
CA PRO A 104 12.56 -15.83 9.53
C PRO A 104 12.67 -14.30 9.33
N PRO A 105 13.57 -13.63 10.06
CA PRO A 105 13.80 -12.21 9.86
C PRO A 105 14.40 -11.97 8.47
N HIS A 106 13.89 -10.96 7.77
CA HIS A 106 14.43 -10.49 6.50
C HIS A 106 14.57 -8.97 6.53
N SER A 107 15.62 -8.43 5.93
CA SER A 107 15.92 -6.99 6.01
C SER A 107 14.84 -6.09 5.41
N THR A 108 14.09 -6.59 4.42
CA THR A 108 13.05 -5.83 3.70
C THR A 108 11.62 -6.20 4.10
N LEU A 109 11.41 -7.18 4.98
CA LEU A 109 10.09 -7.63 5.42
C LEU A 109 9.89 -7.34 6.90
N ARG A 110 8.70 -6.86 7.25
CA ARG A 110 8.36 -6.65 8.66
C ARG A 110 8.21 -7.99 9.36
N HIS A 111 8.96 -8.17 10.45
CA HIS A 111 8.81 -9.33 11.30
C HIS A 111 7.80 -9.04 12.42
N PHE A 112 6.72 -9.83 12.46
CA PHE A 112 5.63 -9.67 13.42
C PHE A 112 5.94 -10.44 14.72
N LYS A 113 6.83 -9.87 15.56
CA LYS A 113 7.23 -10.46 16.85
C LYS A 113 6.06 -10.64 17.81
N LYS A 114 5.09 -9.73 17.76
CA LYS A 114 3.82 -9.80 18.50
C LYS A 114 2.75 -10.42 17.60
N ARG A 115 1.79 -11.11 18.23
CA ARG A 115 0.61 -11.70 17.58
C ARG A 115 -0.11 -10.65 16.72
N ILE A 116 -0.52 -11.02 15.51
CA ILE A 116 -1.27 -10.11 14.62
C ILE A 116 -2.67 -9.84 15.18
N SER A 117 -3.21 -10.79 15.96
CA SER A 117 -4.51 -10.68 16.63
C SER A 117 -4.59 -9.55 17.67
N LEU A 118 -3.45 -9.04 18.16
CA LEU A 118 -3.39 -7.95 19.14
C LEU A 118 -3.29 -6.56 18.51
N VAL A 119 -3.16 -6.46 17.19
CA VAL A 119 -3.07 -5.18 16.50
C VAL A 119 -4.49 -4.65 16.28
N SER A 120 -4.92 -3.71 17.14
CA SER A 120 -6.24 -3.09 17.08
C SER A 120 -6.34 -1.95 16.07
N GLN A 121 -5.22 -1.29 15.78
CA GLN A 121 -5.11 -0.24 14.77
C GLN A 121 -4.03 -0.60 13.76
N TRP A 122 -4.44 -0.76 12.51
CA TRP A 122 -3.58 -1.08 11.39
C TRP A 122 -3.41 0.15 10.50
N THR A 123 -2.17 0.49 10.21
CA THR A 123 -1.78 1.48 9.21
C THR A 123 -1.75 0.87 7.80
N GLY A 124 -1.83 1.70 6.75
CA GLY A 124 -1.67 1.23 5.37
C GLY A 124 -0.35 0.50 5.13
N MET A 125 0.73 0.95 5.77
CA MET A 125 2.03 0.29 5.74
C MET A 125 1.99 -1.09 6.42
N GLU A 126 1.20 -1.27 7.48
CA GLU A 126 1.06 -2.55 8.17
C GLU A 126 0.31 -3.59 7.35
N TYR A 127 -0.78 -3.20 6.69
CA TYR A 127 -1.50 -4.10 5.77
C TYR A 127 -0.58 -4.59 4.65
N LYS A 128 0.11 -3.67 3.96
CA LYS A 128 1.05 -4.00 2.88
C LYS A 128 2.17 -4.93 3.32
N ASN A 129 2.70 -4.75 4.53
CA ASN A 129 3.73 -5.63 5.06
C ASN A 129 3.20 -7.01 5.44
N MET A 130 1.96 -7.09 5.90
CA MET A 130 1.29 -8.37 6.19
C MET A 130 1.06 -9.16 4.91
N GLU A 131 0.55 -8.53 3.85
CA GLU A 131 0.31 -9.15 2.55
C GLU A 131 1.55 -9.81 1.97
N LYS A 132 2.70 -9.14 2.04
CA LYS A 132 3.98 -9.65 1.53
C LYS A 132 4.41 -10.99 2.14
N VAL A 133 4.03 -11.24 3.39
CA VAL A 133 4.46 -12.45 4.13
C VAL A 133 3.34 -13.48 4.26
N PHE A 134 2.08 -13.09 3.98
CA PHE A 134 0.91 -13.90 4.29
C PHE A 134 0.90 -15.25 3.59
N LEU A 135 1.26 -15.30 2.30
CA LEU A 135 1.36 -16.58 1.59
C LEU A 135 2.41 -17.53 2.20
N GLY A 136 3.53 -16.97 2.66
CA GLY A 136 4.58 -17.73 3.36
C GLY A 136 4.10 -18.27 4.70
N VAL A 137 3.32 -17.48 5.45
CA VAL A 137 2.70 -17.89 6.73
C VAL A 137 1.77 -19.10 6.55
N LEU A 138 1.09 -19.20 5.42
CA LEU A 138 0.14 -20.29 5.14
C LEU A 138 0.79 -21.55 4.55
N THR A 139 2.02 -21.44 4.06
CA THR A 139 2.70 -22.53 3.35
C THR A 139 2.94 -23.70 4.30
N GLY A 140 2.45 -24.89 3.95
CA GLY A 140 2.63 -26.12 4.73
C GLY A 140 1.68 -26.29 5.92
N VAL A 141 0.78 -25.33 6.18
CA VAL A 141 -0.18 -25.38 7.31
C VAL A 141 -1.65 -25.25 6.87
N THR A 142 -1.92 -25.02 5.59
CA THR A 142 -3.28 -24.93 5.04
C THR A 142 -3.47 -25.83 3.82
N ASN A 143 -4.72 -26.02 3.40
CA ASN A 143 -5.06 -26.78 2.20
C ASN A 143 -4.52 -26.07 0.94
N PRO A 144 -3.89 -26.79 -0.01
CA PRO A 144 -3.40 -26.21 -1.27
C PRO A 144 -4.43 -25.36 -2.03
N ALA A 145 -5.72 -25.71 -1.98
CA ALA A 145 -6.78 -24.93 -2.61
C ALA A 145 -6.98 -23.55 -1.95
N VAL A 146 -6.88 -23.48 -0.62
CA VAL A 146 -6.94 -22.21 0.13
C VAL A 146 -5.72 -21.37 -0.19
N LEU A 147 -4.53 -21.99 -0.23
CA LEU A 147 -3.29 -21.31 -0.59
C LEU A 147 -3.36 -20.70 -2.01
N HIS A 148 -3.94 -21.44 -2.96
CA HIS A 148 -4.14 -20.95 -4.32
C HIS A 148 -5.12 -19.77 -4.38
N ALA A 149 -6.26 -19.86 -3.70
CA ALA A 149 -7.22 -18.76 -3.62
C ALA A 149 -6.60 -17.49 -3.01
N VAL A 150 -5.80 -17.64 -1.94
CA VAL A 150 -5.09 -16.51 -1.32
C VAL A 150 -4.05 -15.92 -2.29
N ARG A 151 -3.33 -16.77 -3.04
CA ARG A 151 -2.35 -16.30 -4.03
C ARG A 151 -3.02 -15.43 -5.09
N VAL A 152 -4.14 -15.90 -5.63
CA VAL A 152 -4.94 -15.18 -6.62
C VAL A 152 -5.38 -13.81 -6.12
N VAL A 153 -5.91 -13.73 -4.89
CA VAL A 153 -6.29 -12.45 -4.28
C VAL A 153 -5.08 -11.52 -4.15
N LEU A 154 -3.93 -12.03 -3.71
CA LEU A 154 -2.71 -11.22 -3.58
C LEU A 154 -2.18 -10.73 -4.93
N ASP A 155 -2.26 -11.55 -5.97
CA ASP A 155 -1.87 -11.17 -7.34
C ASP A 155 -2.80 -10.07 -7.88
N PHE A 156 -4.11 -10.19 -7.68
CA PHE A 156 -5.07 -9.15 -8.04
C PHE A 156 -4.75 -7.82 -7.34
N ILE A 157 -4.53 -7.85 -6.01
CA ILE A 157 -4.17 -6.65 -5.24
C ILE A 157 -2.88 -6.04 -5.77
N TYR A 158 -1.88 -6.87 -6.10
CA TYR A 158 -0.62 -6.42 -6.64
C TYR A 158 -0.78 -5.73 -8.00
N TYR A 159 -1.53 -6.32 -8.92
CA TYR A 159 -1.79 -5.72 -10.24
C TYR A 159 -2.61 -4.44 -10.15
N ALA A 160 -3.61 -4.39 -9.26
CA ALA A 160 -4.43 -3.20 -9.03
C ALA A 160 -3.66 -1.97 -8.52
N HIS A 161 -2.42 -2.15 -8.05
CA HIS A 161 -1.54 -1.05 -7.64
C HIS A 161 -0.86 -0.33 -8.79
N PHE A 162 -0.86 -0.88 -10.00
CA PHE A 162 -0.16 -0.25 -11.11
C PHE A 162 -0.89 1.03 -11.54
N GLU A 163 -0.14 2.11 -11.72
CA GLU A 163 -0.72 3.41 -12.08
C GLU A 163 -1.35 3.44 -13.48
N ALA A 164 -0.96 2.49 -14.32
CA ALA A 164 -1.48 2.31 -15.67
C ALA A 164 -1.57 0.82 -16.01
N HIS A 165 -2.62 0.45 -16.73
CA HIS A 165 -2.83 -0.92 -17.19
C HIS A 165 -2.75 -0.98 -18.71
N SER A 166 -1.96 -1.92 -19.23
CA SER A 166 -2.04 -2.37 -20.62
C SER A 166 -3.15 -3.42 -20.77
N ASP A 167 -3.58 -3.70 -22.00
CA ASP A 167 -4.55 -4.77 -22.28
C ASP A 167 -4.10 -6.13 -21.72
N SER A 168 -2.79 -6.40 -21.75
CA SER A 168 -2.22 -7.62 -21.17
C SER A 168 -2.37 -7.66 -19.64
N LEU A 169 -2.27 -6.53 -18.95
CA LEU A 169 -2.45 -6.46 -17.50
C LEU A 169 -3.93 -6.53 -17.11
N LEU A 170 -4.81 -5.97 -17.95
CA LEU A 170 -6.25 -6.10 -17.78
C LEU A 170 -6.71 -7.56 -17.95
N ALA A 171 -6.10 -8.31 -18.87
CA ALA A 171 -6.33 -9.74 -18.99
C ALA A 171 -5.90 -10.48 -17.70
N LEU A 172 -4.71 -10.19 -17.17
CA LEU A 172 -4.23 -10.78 -15.91
C LEU A 172 -5.13 -10.45 -14.70
N LEU A 173 -5.76 -9.28 -14.68
CA LEU A 173 -6.72 -8.90 -13.65
C LEU A 173 -8.07 -9.64 -13.77
N ASN A 174 -8.48 -10.01 -14.98
CA ASN A 174 -9.69 -10.79 -15.21
C ASN A 174 -9.48 -12.29 -14.94
N ASP A 175 -8.25 -12.77 -15.16
CA ASP A 175 -7.88 -14.18 -15.00
C ASP A 175 -7.39 -14.51 -13.57
N ALA A 176 -7.17 -13.49 -12.73
CA ALA A 176 -6.97 -13.63 -11.30
C ALA A 176 -8.33 -13.78 -10.60
#